data_AF-A0A358A2R6-F1
#
_entry.id   AF-A0A358A2R6-F1
#
_cell.length_a   1.000
_cell.length_b   1.000
_cell.length_c   1.000
_cell.angle_alpha   90.00
_cell.angle_beta   90.00
_cell.angle_gamma   90.00
#
_symmetry.space_group_name_H-M   'P 1'
#
loop_
_entity.id
_entity.type
_entity.pdbx_description
1 polymer ?
#
loop_
_entity_poly.entity_id
_entity_poly.type
_entity_poly.pdbx_seq_one_letter_code
_entity_poly.pdbx_strand_id
1 'polypeptide(L)'
;DGIGADMLEEFRLAYVAARANDVTATPDQAWSWLQTGWDLMPAALEDRVYWAVESTDPWHLAFTPGTSPLEVEVDGEIVWDGEPTLVDGDEIRAKAAEAATKLHARLAALD
;
A
#
# COMPACT_ATOMS: atom_id res chain seq x y z
N ASP A 1 -2.13 3.50 -10.43
CA ASP A 1 -2.98 4.62 -10.89
C ASP A 1 -3.09 5.71 -9.81
N GLY A 2 -2.02 5.98 -9.05
CA GLY A 2 -2.01 7.04 -8.05
C GLY A 2 -2.68 6.70 -6.71
N ILE A 3 -3.32 5.53 -6.57
CA ILE A 3 -3.55 4.91 -5.27
C ILE A 3 -2.22 4.26 -4.88
N GLY A 4 -1.63 4.68 -3.76
CA GLY A 4 -0.21 4.54 -3.42
C GLY A 4 0.31 3.12 -3.19
N ALA A 5 -0.43 2.10 -3.62
CA ALA A 5 -0.20 0.69 -3.28
C ALA A 5 0.02 0.48 -1.77
N ASP A 6 -0.54 1.36 -0.93
CA ASP A 6 -0.24 1.37 0.50
C ASP A 6 -0.97 0.25 1.25
N MET A 7 -2.06 -0.31 0.73
CA MET A 7 -2.97 -1.31 1.35
C MET A 7 -3.49 -0.99 2.76
N LEU A 8 -2.64 -0.64 3.74
CA LEU A 8 -3.06 -0.20 5.06
C LEU A 8 -3.80 1.14 4.98
N GLU A 9 -3.36 2.09 4.16
CA GLU A 9 -4.09 3.36 3.98
C GLU A 9 -5.44 3.16 3.28
N GLU A 10 -5.50 2.29 2.29
CA GLU A 10 -6.73 1.95 1.58
C GLU A 10 -7.72 1.24 2.52
N PHE A 11 -7.23 0.39 3.43
CA PHE A 11 -8.03 -0.15 4.54
C PHE A 11 -8.57 0.96 5.45
N ARG A 12 -7.73 1.93 5.85
CA ARG A 12 -8.17 3.07 6.69
C ARG A 12 -9.23 3.89 5.98
N LEU A 13 -9.04 4.21 4.70
CA LEU A 13 -9.99 4.96 3.89
C LEU A 13 -11.32 4.22 3.76
N ALA A 14 -11.29 2.91 3.52
CA ALA A 14 -12.49 2.07 3.47
C ALA A 14 -13.25 2.10 4.80
N TYR A 15 -12.55 1.96 5.93
CA TYR A 15 -13.15 2.05 7.27
C TYR A 15 -13.76 3.43 7.54
N VAL A 16 -13.04 4.51 7.26
CA VAL A 16 -13.53 5.88 7.48
C VAL A 16 -14.75 6.17 6.61
N ALA A 17 -14.75 5.75 5.35
CA ALA A 17 -15.89 5.92 4.45
C ALA A 17 -17.12 5.15 4.95
N ALA A 18 -16.96 3.91 5.44
CA ALA A 18 -18.04 3.14 6.04
C ALA A 18 -18.59 3.84 7.30
N ARG A 19 -17.70 4.31 8.17
CA ARG A 19 -18.07 4.94 9.45
C ARG A 19 -18.73 6.31 9.28
N ALA A 20 -18.43 7.01 8.18
CA ALA A 20 -19.11 8.26 7.82
C ALA A 20 -20.61 8.04 7.51
N ASN A 21 -20.97 6.85 7.02
CA ASN A 21 -22.36 6.47 6.76
C ASN A 21 -23.01 5.76 7.96
N ASP A 22 -22.26 4.90 8.67
CA ASP A 22 -22.73 4.16 9.84
C ASP A 22 -21.68 4.22 10.97
N VAL A 23 -21.98 5.00 12.02
CA VAL A 23 -21.09 5.18 13.16
C VAL A 23 -20.82 3.90 13.96
N THR A 24 -21.59 2.83 13.74
CA THR A 24 -21.39 1.53 14.37
C THR A 24 -20.45 0.62 13.58
N ALA A 25 -20.09 0.98 12.34
CA ALA A 25 -19.15 0.23 11.53
C ALA A 25 -17.80 0.07 12.23
N THR A 26 -17.20 -1.12 12.13
CA THR A 26 -15.90 -1.47 12.73
C THR A 26 -14.84 -1.64 11.63
N PRO A 27 -13.54 -1.48 11.96
CA PRO A 27 -12.47 -1.72 11.00
C PRO A 27 -12.38 -3.20 10.60
N ASP A 28 -12.90 -4.14 11.39
CA ASP A 28 -12.87 -5.58 11.08
C ASP A 28 -13.44 -5.89 9.71
N GLN A 29 -14.51 -5.19 9.30
CA GLN A 29 -15.12 -5.39 7.99
C GLN A 29 -14.17 -5.02 6.86
N ALA A 30 -13.52 -3.85 6.93
CA ALA A 30 -12.56 -3.42 5.92
C ALA A 30 -11.30 -4.31 5.92
N TRP A 31 -10.85 -4.71 7.11
CA TRP A 31 -9.72 -5.61 7.28
C TRP A 31 -9.98 -6.99 6.65
N SER A 32 -11.20 -7.52 6.79
CA SER A 32 -11.57 -8.80 6.19
C SER A 32 -11.42 -8.80 4.66
N TRP A 33 -11.57 -7.65 4.00
CA TRP A 33 -11.37 -7.54 2.55
C TRP A 33 -9.89 -7.67 2.18
N LEU A 34 -8.98 -7.09 2.98
CA LEU A 34 -7.54 -7.30 2.80
C LEU A 34 -7.17 -8.77 3.00
N GLN A 35 -7.67 -9.40 4.07
CA GLN A 35 -7.38 -10.81 4.37
C GLN A 35 -7.90 -11.76 3.28
N THR A 36 -9.08 -11.48 2.73
CA THR A 36 -9.64 -12.25 1.60
C THR A 36 -8.75 -12.16 0.35
N GLY A 37 -7.87 -11.16 0.26
CA GLY A 37 -6.88 -11.06 -0.81
C GLY A 37 -5.99 -12.30 -0.95
N TRP A 38 -5.69 -12.99 0.15
CA TRP A 38 -4.90 -14.23 0.11
C TRP A 38 -5.64 -15.40 -0.58
N ASP A 39 -6.98 -15.40 -0.59
CA ASP A 39 -7.72 -16.40 -1.36
C ASP A 39 -7.54 -16.20 -2.88
N LEU A 40 -7.27 -14.96 -3.30
CA LEU A 40 -7.02 -14.59 -4.70
C LEU A 40 -5.54 -14.78 -5.08
N MET A 41 -4.62 -14.49 -4.15
CA MET A 41 -3.18 -14.60 -4.33
C MET A 41 -2.54 -15.44 -3.22
N PRO A 42 -2.70 -16.77 -3.25
CA PRO A 42 -2.27 -17.64 -2.14
C PRO A 42 -0.75 -17.70 -1.96
N ALA A 43 0.05 -17.44 -2.99
CA ALA A 43 1.51 -17.42 -2.86
C ALA A 43 2.00 -16.34 -1.88
N ALA A 44 1.25 -15.24 -1.72
CA ALA A 44 1.60 -14.16 -0.80
C ALA A 44 1.50 -14.53 0.69
N LEU A 45 1.02 -15.74 1.01
CA LEU A 45 1.07 -16.30 2.38
C LEU A 45 2.48 -16.73 2.79
N GLU A 46 3.37 -16.98 1.81
CA GLU A 46 4.76 -17.37 2.07
C GLU A 46 5.67 -16.14 2.28
N ASP A 47 5.21 -14.96 1.84
CA ASP A 47 5.90 -13.68 1.99
C ASP A 47 5.87 -13.19 3.44
N ARG A 48 6.87 -12.39 3.81
CA ARG A 48 6.99 -11.81 5.16
C ARG A 48 7.17 -10.32 5.07
N VAL A 49 6.40 -9.61 5.88
CA VAL A 49 6.53 -8.16 6.04
C VAL A 49 6.74 -7.84 7.51
N TYR A 50 7.84 -7.15 7.80
CA TYR A 50 8.11 -6.60 9.12
C TYR A 50 7.66 -5.15 9.13
N TRP A 51 6.75 -4.79 10.02
CA TRP A 51 6.13 -3.47 10.04
C TRP A 51 6.65 -2.60 11.17
N ALA A 52 6.68 -1.28 10.95
CA ALA A 52 6.95 -0.28 11.98
C ALA A 52 5.73 -0.02 12.88
N VAL A 53 5.06 -1.09 13.34
CA VAL A 53 3.90 -1.02 14.23
C VAL A 53 3.88 -2.24 15.16
N GLU A 54 3.42 -2.03 16.38
CA GLU A 54 3.49 -3.04 17.45
C GLU A 54 2.32 -4.05 17.40
N SER A 55 1.26 -3.75 16.63
CA SER A 55 0.04 -4.54 16.61
C SER A 55 -0.55 -4.64 15.21
N THR A 56 -1.04 -5.83 14.87
CA THR A 56 -1.84 -6.11 13.66
C THR A 56 -3.34 -6.02 13.91
N ASP A 57 -3.76 -5.64 15.12
CA ASP A 57 -5.17 -5.42 15.46
C ASP A 57 -5.78 -4.33 14.54
N PRO A 58 -6.89 -4.61 13.84
CA PRO A 58 -7.50 -3.64 12.92
C PRO A 58 -7.88 -2.33 13.60
N TRP A 59 -8.29 -2.36 14.86
CA TRP A 59 -8.57 -1.13 15.62
C TRP A 59 -7.32 -0.29 15.84
N HIS A 60 -6.21 -0.92 16.23
CA HIS A 60 -4.93 -0.22 16.33
C HIS A 60 -4.51 0.39 14.98
N LEU A 61 -4.51 -0.42 13.91
CA LEU A 61 -4.07 0.02 12.58
C LEU A 61 -4.95 1.14 11.98
N ALA A 62 -6.25 1.14 12.29
CA ALA A 62 -7.19 2.16 11.84
C ALA A 62 -6.84 3.57 12.35
N PHE A 63 -6.12 3.67 13.48
CA PHE A 63 -5.74 4.93 14.12
C PHE A 63 -4.22 5.16 14.16
N THR A 64 -3.43 4.29 13.52
CA THR A 64 -1.98 4.43 13.36
C THR A 64 -1.64 4.66 11.88
N PRO A 65 -1.82 5.88 11.36
CA PRO A 65 -1.49 6.22 9.97
C PRO A 65 0.02 6.33 9.76
N GLY A 66 0.45 6.23 8.51
CA GLY A 66 1.86 6.41 8.12
C GLY A 66 2.79 5.28 8.55
N THR A 67 2.25 4.14 8.98
CA THR A 67 3.05 2.92 9.18
C THR A 67 3.61 2.44 7.85
N SER A 68 4.92 2.26 7.78
CA SER A 68 5.62 1.67 6.64
C SER A 68 6.20 0.31 6.99
N PRO A 69 6.46 -0.56 5.99
CA PRO A 69 7.27 -1.74 6.20
C PRO A 69 8.72 -1.32 6.52
N LEU A 70 9.34 -2.05 7.43
CA LEU A 70 10.77 -2.01 7.72
C LEU A 70 11.52 -2.90 6.73
N GLU A 71 11.04 -4.13 6.55
CA GLU A 71 11.63 -5.14 5.68
C GLU A 71 10.50 -5.95 5.00
N VAL A 72 10.71 -6.30 3.73
CA VAL A 72 9.82 -7.20 2.96
C VAL A 72 10.64 -8.32 2.34
N GLU A 73 10.27 -9.56 2.62
CA GLU A 73 10.82 -10.77 2.05
C GLU A 73 9.75 -11.44 1.17
N VAL A 74 10.11 -11.74 -0.09
CA VAL A 74 9.28 -12.45 -1.06
C VAL A 74 10.09 -13.61 -1.62
N ASP A 75 9.54 -14.83 -1.60
CA ASP A 75 10.23 -16.04 -2.07
C ASP A 75 11.66 -16.25 -1.50
N GLY A 76 11.90 -15.79 -0.26
CA GLY A 76 13.22 -15.87 0.40
C GLY A 76 14.22 -14.76 0.02
N GLU A 77 13.80 -13.79 -0.80
CA GLU A 77 14.60 -12.63 -1.20
C GLU A 77 14.09 -11.37 -0.51
N ILE A 78 14.99 -10.60 0.11
CA ILE A 78 14.64 -9.29 0.68
C ILE A 78 14.48 -8.31 -0.48
N VAL A 79 13.25 -7.88 -0.75
CA VAL A 79 12.89 -6.93 -1.82
C VAL A 79 12.79 -5.48 -1.33
N TRP A 80 12.75 -5.30 0.00
CA TRP A 80 12.74 -3.99 0.67
C TRP A 80 13.46 -4.08 2.02
N ASP A 81 14.36 -3.13 2.30
CA ASP A 81 15.03 -2.95 3.60
C ASP A 81 15.16 -1.43 3.88
N GLY A 82 14.06 -0.80 4.28
CA GLY A 82 13.91 0.66 4.32
C GLY A 82 13.89 1.36 2.95
N GLU A 83 14.44 0.70 1.92
CA GLU A 83 14.45 1.10 0.52
C GLU A 83 14.37 -0.12 -0.42
N PRO A 84 13.98 0.05 -1.70
CA PRO A 84 13.97 -1.06 -2.66
C PRO A 84 15.36 -1.66 -2.87
N THR A 85 15.48 -2.97 -2.83
CA THR A 85 16.78 -3.66 -3.02
C THR A 85 17.04 -4.08 -4.47
N LEU A 86 15.97 -4.25 -5.26
CA LEU A 86 16.04 -4.77 -6.64
C LEU A 86 16.14 -3.69 -7.71
N VAL A 87 15.91 -2.43 -7.35
CA VAL A 87 15.89 -1.30 -8.28
C VAL A 87 16.55 -0.08 -7.65
N ASP A 88 17.15 0.77 -8.48
CA ASP A 88 17.60 2.10 -8.06
C ASP A 88 16.39 3.03 -7.91
N GLY A 89 16.03 3.34 -6.67
CA GLY A 89 14.89 4.19 -6.36
C GLY A 89 15.00 5.62 -6.91
N ASP A 90 16.21 6.18 -6.99
CA ASP A 90 16.43 7.51 -7.56
C ASP A 90 16.26 7.50 -9.08
N GLU A 91 16.78 6.47 -9.75
CA GLU A 91 16.59 6.30 -11.19
C GLU A 91 15.10 6.16 -11.55
N ILE A 92 14.35 5.34 -10.79
CA ILE A 92 12.92 5.15 -11.00
C ILE A 92 12.17 6.48 -10.85
N ARG A 93 12.47 7.26 -9.80
CA ARG A 93 11.86 8.59 -9.60
C ARG A 93 12.19 9.56 -10.75
N ALA A 94 13.43 9.60 -11.19
CA ALA A 94 13.86 10.45 -12.30
C ALA A 94 13.13 10.10 -13.61
N LYS A 95 13.05 8.80 -13.94
CA LYS A 95 12.34 8.33 -15.13
C LYS A 95 10.84 8.58 -15.06
N ALA A 96 10.22 8.40 -13.88
CA ALA A 96 8.81 8.70 -13.68
C ALA A 96 8.51 10.19 -13.90
N ALA A 97 9.36 11.10 -13.38
CA ALA A 97 9.22 12.53 -13.58
C ALA A 97 9.37 12.95 -15.06
N GLU A 98 10.33 12.35 -15.77
CA GLU A 98 10.51 12.56 -17.21
C GLU A 98 9.28 12.08 -18.00
N ALA A 99 8.76 10.89 -17.69
CA ALA A 99 7.58 10.32 -18.34
C ALA A 99 6.33 11.18 -18.10
N ALA A 100 6.10 11.64 -16.86
CA ALA A 100 5.01 12.54 -16.52
C ALA A 100 5.09 13.86 -17.31
N THR A 101 6.28 14.44 -17.41
CA THR A 101 6.53 15.67 -18.19
C THR A 101 6.17 15.46 -19.66
N LYS A 102 6.64 14.36 -20.27
CA LYS A 102 6.34 14.01 -21.66
C LYS A 102 4.84 13.77 -21.88
N LEU A 103 4.17 13.09 -20.96
CA LEU A 103 2.74 12.84 -21.02
C LEU A 103 1.95 14.14 -21.00
N HIS A 104 2.22 15.03 -20.04
CA HIS A 104 1.52 16.32 -19.93
C HIS A 104 1.73 17.19 -21.17
N ALA A 105 2.95 17.23 -21.73
CA ALA A 105 3.22 17.97 -22.96
C ALA A 105 2.42 17.43 -24.16
N ARG A 106 2.24 16.11 -24.26
CA ARG A 106 1.42 15.50 -25.32
C ARG A 106 -0.07 15.80 -25.12
N LEU A 107 -0.59 15.71 -23.91
CA LEU A 107 -1.98 16.02 -23.60
C LEU A 107 -2.31 17.48 -23.95
N ALA A 108 -1.43 18.42 -23.55
CA ALA A 108 -1.60 19.84 -23.87
C ALA A 108 -1.54 20.17 -25.38
N ALA A 109 -0.95 19.29 -26.20
CA ALA A 109 -0.91 19.46 -27.64
C ALA A 109 -2.15 18.87 -28.37
N LEU A 110 -3.05 18.20 -27.64
CA LEU A 110 -4.31 17.67 -28.17
C LEU A 110 -5.48 18.66 -28.01
N ASP A 111 -5.33 19.68 -27.16
CA ASP A 111 -6.27 20.80 -26.97
C ASP A 111 -6.03 21.92 -28.02
#